data_AF-A0A1W1BTM4-F1
#
_entry.id   AF-A0A1W1BTM4-F1
#
_cell.length_a   1.000
_cell.length_b   1.000
_cell.length_c   1.000
_cell.angle_alpha   90.00
_cell.angle_beta   90.00
_cell.angle_gamma   90.00
#
_symmetry.space_group_name_H-M   'P 1'
#
loop_
_entity.id
_entity.type
_entity.pdbx_description
1 polymer ?
#
loop_
_entity_poly.entity_id
_entity_poly.type
_entity_poly.pdbx_seq_one_letter_code
_entity_poly.pdbx_strand_id
1 'polypeptide(L)'
;MNFNIEIYNYTHEHQDDKEEVIEHYNNLSTIFSKSIKVYQENENPISKLMQKKNFIQLLPFTKKLTSRRIYSLFSTDSEKLYYKLDDYHQIFIPVQL
;
A
#
# COMPACT_ATOMS: atom_id res chain seq x y z
N MET A 1 1.71 9.82 20.50
CA MET A 1 2.34 8.81 19.62
C MET A 1 2.80 9.49 18.35
N ASN A 2 4.10 9.38 18.01
CA ASN A 2 4.65 9.96 16.78
C ASN A 2 4.80 8.83 15.75
N PHE A 3 3.84 8.70 14.84
CA PHE A 3 3.89 7.69 13.79
C PHE A 3 4.59 8.28 12.57
N ASN A 4 5.61 7.57 12.07
CA ASN A 4 6.24 7.90 10.79
C ASN A 4 5.41 7.28 9.68
N ILE A 5 4.86 8.12 8.80
CA ILE A 5 4.02 7.68 7.69
C ILE A 5 4.88 7.66 6.43
N GLU A 6 4.85 6.54 5.73
CA GLU A 6 5.52 6.39 4.44
C GLU A 6 4.48 6.05 3.38
N ILE A 7 4.47 6.83 2.30
CA ILE A 7 3.60 6.65 1.14
C ILE A 7 4.47 6.14 -0.01
N TYR A 8 4.08 5.02 -0.60
CA TYR A 8 4.75 4.43 -1.76
C TYR A 8 3.92 4.70 -3.00
N ASN A 9 4.43 5.55 -3.89
CA ASN A 9 3.85 5.79 -5.20
C ASN A 9 4.56 4.95 -6.26
N TYR A 10 3.89 3.90 -6.72
CA TYR A 10 4.38 3.04 -7.79
C TYR A 10 3.99 3.62 -9.15
N THR A 11 4.98 4.11 -9.88
CA THR A 11 4.84 4.87 -11.13
C THR A 11 4.29 4.06 -12.30
N HIS A 12 4.40 2.73 -12.25
CA HIS A 12 3.88 1.84 -13.30
C HIS A 12 2.39 1.50 -13.12
N GLU A 13 1.75 2.03 -12.09
CA GLU A 13 0.30 1.93 -11.87
C GLU A 13 -0.39 3.25 -12.29
N HIS A 14 -1.71 3.24 -12.49
CA HIS A 14 -2.50 4.40 -12.91
C HIS A 14 -2.14 5.67 -12.13
N GLN A 15 -1.59 6.69 -12.81
CA GLN A 15 -0.95 7.86 -12.19
C GLN A 15 -1.91 9.01 -11.90
N ASP A 16 -2.92 9.23 -12.75
CA ASP A 16 -3.73 10.45 -12.75
C ASP A 16 -4.44 10.69 -11.40
N ASP A 17 -5.05 9.66 -10.82
CA ASP A 17 -5.75 9.77 -9.52
C ASP A 17 -4.79 9.86 -8.32
N LYS A 18 -3.52 9.47 -8.50
CA LYS A 18 -2.55 9.36 -7.40
C LYS A 18 -1.86 10.68 -7.07
N GLU A 19 -1.68 11.55 -8.07
CA GLU A 19 -1.04 12.85 -7.85
C GLU A 19 -1.88 13.74 -6.92
N GLU A 20 -3.19 13.80 -7.15
CA GLU A 20 -4.13 14.55 -6.30
C GLU A 20 -4.12 14.02 -4.85
N VAL A 21 -4.09 12.69 -4.67
CA VAL A 21 -4.03 12.06 -3.36
C VAL A 21 -2.72 12.42 -2.64
N ILE A 22 -1.58 12.37 -3.32
CA ILE A 22 -0.28 12.73 -2.74
C ILE A 22 -0.26 14.20 -2.32
N GLU A 23 -0.79 15.10 -3.14
CA GLU A 23 -0.92 16.52 -2.81
C GLU A 23 -1.77 16.71 -1.54
N HIS A 24 -2.91 16.00 -1.45
CA HIS A 24 -3.77 16.06 -0.27
C HIS A 24 -3.03 15.61 1.00
N TYR A 25 -2.28 14.51 0.95
CA TYR A 25 -1.49 14.06 2.10
C TYR A 25 -0.39 15.05 2.48
N ASN A 26 0.28 15.68 1.51
CA ASN A 26 1.27 16.72 1.79
C ASN A 26 0.64 17.93 2.49
N ASN A 27 -0.55 18.35 2.06
CA ASN A 27 -1.30 19.44 2.70
C ASN A 27 -1.67 19.08 4.15
N LEU A 28 -2.19 17.88 4.38
CA LEU A 28 -2.50 17.39 5.73
C LEU A 28 -1.24 17.30 6.60
N SER A 29 -0.11 16.83 6.04
CA SER A 29 1.17 16.76 6.76
C SER A 29 1.61 18.12 7.29
N THR A 30 1.39 19.16 6.49
CA THR A 30 1.73 20.55 6.82
C THR A 30 0.81 21.08 7.91
N ILE A 31 -0.51 20.92 7.75
CA ILE A 31 -1.52 21.38 8.72
C ILE A 31 -1.31 20.73 10.10
N PHE A 32 -1.03 19.43 10.13
CA PHE A 32 -0.89 18.66 11.38
C PHE A 32 0.56 18.54 11.87
N SER A 33 1.51 19.21 11.21
CA SER A 33 2.95 19.13 11.52
C SER A 33 3.44 17.68 11.67
N LYS A 34 3.02 16.82 10.72
CA LYS A 34 3.41 15.40 10.65
C LYS A 34 4.42 15.20 9.54
N SER A 35 5.42 14.35 9.80
CA SER A 35 6.36 13.94 8.76
C SER A 35 5.75 12.80 7.94
N ILE A 36 5.53 13.06 6.65
CA ILE A 36 5.19 12.06 5.65
C ILE A 36 6.37 11.94 4.69
N LYS A 37 6.82 10.72 4.41
CA LYS A 37 7.82 10.44 3.39
C LYS A 37 7.14 9.82 2.18
N VAL A 38 7.27 10.47 1.03
CA VAL A 38 6.74 9.96 -0.24
C VAL A 38 7.91 9.36 -1.03
N TYR A 39 7.78 8.09 -1.41
CA TYR A 39 8.74 7.37 -2.24
C TYR A 39 8.13 7.14 -3.61
N GLN A 40 8.82 7.58 -4.66
CA GLN A 40 8.50 7.19 -6.03
C GLN A 40 9.33 5.96 -6.38
N GLU A 41 8.66 4.84 -6.57
CA GLU A 41 9.31 3.55 -6.81
C GLU A 41 8.86 2.99 -8.16
N ASN A 42 9.84 2.58 -8.96
CA ASN A 42 9.63 1.92 -10.24
C ASN A 42 9.63 0.39 -10.11
N GLU A 43 10.04 -0.14 -8.95
CA GLU A 43 10.14 -1.57 -8.67
C GLU A 43 8.81 -2.19 -8.24
N ASN A 44 8.73 -3.52 -8.29
CA ASN A 44 7.54 -4.25 -7.84
C ASN A 44 7.24 -3.95 -6.35
N PRO A 45 6.00 -3.51 -6.01
CA PRO A 45 5.60 -3.18 -4.64
C PRO A 45 5.89 -4.26 -3.62
N ILE A 46 5.50 -5.49 -3.96
CA ILE A 46 5.59 -6.64 -3.07
C ILE A 46 7.06 -6.95 -2.79
N SER A 47 7.91 -6.94 -3.83
CA SER A 47 9.35 -7.20 -3.68
C SER A 47 10.03 -6.16 -2.79
N LYS A 48 9.66 -4.89 -2.89
CA LYS A 48 10.20 -3.82 -2.04
C LYS A 48 9.75 -3.96 -0.59
N LEU A 49 8.46 -4.23 -0.37
CA LEU A 49 7.87 -4.39 0.95
C LEU A 49 8.41 -5.62 1.68
N MET A 50 8.68 -6.72 0.97
CA MET A 50 9.30 -7.93 1.54
C MET A 50 10.71 -7.69 2.12
N GLN A 51 11.42 -6.64 1.70
CA GLN A 51 12.74 -6.31 2.22
C GLN A 51 12.68 -5.51 3.53
N LYS A 52 11.50 -4.99 3.89
CA LYS A 52 11.32 -4.18 5.09
C LYS A 52 11.09 -5.04 6.32
N LYS A 53 11.50 -4.51 7.48
CA LYS A 53 11.24 -5.09 8.79
C LYS A 53 10.36 -4.14 9.59
N ASN A 54 9.43 -4.70 10.38
CA ASN A 54 8.61 -3.97 11.37
C ASN A 54 7.72 -2.84 10.79
N PHE A 55 6.77 -3.20 9.93
CA PHE A 55 5.73 -2.27 9.47
C PHE A 55 4.35 -2.91 9.60
N ILE A 56 3.32 -2.06 9.61
CA ILE A 56 1.92 -2.44 9.55
C ILE A 56 1.37 -2.00 8.21
N GLN A 57 0.71 -2.90 7.51
CA GLN A 57 0.02 -2.61 6.26
C GLN A 57 -1.42 -2.20 6.53
N LEU A 58 -1.89 -1.18 5.80
CA LEU A 58 -3.27 -0.76 5.77
C LEU A 58 -3.81 -1.11 4.39
N LEU A 59 -4.74 -2.06 4.32
CA LEU A 59 -5.26 -2.59 3.05
C LEU A 59 -6.80 -2.50 3.03
N PRO A 60 -7.43 -2.12 1.91
CA PRO A 60 -8.88 -2.22 1.76
C PRO A 60 -9.31 -3.68 1.76
N PHE A 61 -10.38 -4.01 2.48
CA PHE A 61 -10.90 -5.38 2.53
C PHE A 61 -11.73 -5.70 1.27
N THR A 62 -11.06 -6.13 0.20
CA THR A 62 -11.73 -6.52 -1.06
C THR A 62 -11.98 -8.03 -1.13
N LYS A 63 -13.00 -8.45 -1.88
CA LYS A 63 -13.26 -9.89 -2.12
C LYS A 63 -12.07 -10.60 -2.80
N LYS A 64 -11.23 -9.87 -3.55
CA LYS A 64 -10.06 -10.44 -4.23
C LYS A 64 -9.03 -10.98 -3.24
N LEU A 65 -8.90 -10.36 -2.07
CA LEU A 65 -8.04 -10.83 -0.97
C LEU A 65 -8.49 -12.17 -0.39
N THR A 66 -9.78 -12.51 -0.50
CA THR A 66 -10.34 -13.78 -0.01
C THR A 66 -10.15 -14.95 -0.99
N SER A 67 -9.57 -14.71 -2.17
CA SER A 67 -9.39 -15.74 -3.19
C SER A 67 -8.34 -16.79 -2.79
N ARG A 68 -8.52 -18.05 -3.24
CA ARG A 68 -7.64 -19.16 -2.86
C ARG A 68 -6.21 -18.93 -3.36
N ARG A 69 -5.23 -18.98 -2.45
CA ARG A 69 -3.78 -18.75 -2.67
C ARG A 69 -3.15 -19.55 -3.83
N ILE A 70 -3.66 -20.75 -4.12
CA ILE A 70 -3.10 -21.61 -5.18
C ILE A 70 -3.29 -21.04 -6.60
N TYR A 71 -4.32 -20.23 -6.83
CA TYR A 71 -4.58 -19.61 -8.13
C TYR A 71 -3.93 -18.23 -8.30
N SER A 72 -3.33 -17.68 -7.24
CA SER A 72 -2.70 -16.35 -7.27
C SER A 72 -1.19 -16.39 -7.55
N LEU A 73 -0.53 -17.54 -7.48
CA LEU A 73 0.91 -17.70 -7.73
C LEU A 73 1.34 -17.25 -9.14
N PHE A 74 0.45 -17.38 -10.14
CA PHE A 74 0.68 -16.97 -11.52
C PHE A 74 -0.07 -15.69 -11.91
N SER A 75 -0.68 -14.99 -10.95
CA SER A 75 -1.42 -13.78 -11.24
C SER A 75 -0.50 -12.57 -11.29
N THR A 76 -0.73 -11.68 -12.27
CA THR A 76 -0.14 -10.33 -12.33
C THR A 76 -0.97 -9.29 -11.58
N ASP A 77 -2.10 -9.70 -10.99
CA ASP A 77 -2.98 -8.82 -10.22
C ASP A 77 -2.34 -8.54 -8.85
N SER A 78 -1.91 -7.29 -8.65
CA SER A 78 -1.27 -6.83 -7.41
C SER A 78 -2.12 -7.15 -6.18
N GLU A 79 -3.44 -6.95 -6.22
CA GLU A 79 -4.35 -7.26 -5.09
C GLU A 79 -4.29 -8.74 -4.71
N LYS A 80 -4.21 -9.63 -5.72
CA LYS A 80 -4.08 -11.07 -5.48
C LYS A 80 -2.70 -11.48 -5.05
N LEU A 81 -1.67 -10.65 -5.20
CA LEU A 81 -0.29 -10.94 -4.80
C LEU A 81 0.04 -10.48 -3.38
N TYR A 82 -0.79 -9.65 -2.75
CA TYR A 82 -0.60 -9.18 -1.37
C TYR A 82 -0.55 -10.31 -0.34
N TYR A 83 -1.08 -11.52 -0.62
CA TYR A 83 -0.91 -12.67 0.28
C TYR A 83 0.56 -13.03 0.53
N LYS A 84 1.49 -12.65 -0.36
CA LYS A 84 2.93 -12.84 -0.15
C LYS A 84 3.46 -12.02 1.04
N LEU A 85 2.66 -11.08 1.54
CA LEU A 85 2.94 -10.25 2.69
C LEU A 85 2.07 -10.63 3.91
N ASP A 86 1.43 -11.80 3.92
CA ASP A 86 0.57 -12.27 5.03
C ASP A 86 1.32 -12.52 6.34
N ASP A 87 2.65 -12.68 6.29
CA ASP A 87 3.49 -12.82 7.48
C ASP A 87 3.72 -11.47 8.20
N TYR A 88 3.32 -10.35 7.59
CA TYR A 88 3.41 -9.02 8.19
C TYR A 88 2.10 -8.63 8.87
N HIS A 89 2.17 -7.69 9.82
CA HIS A 89 0.97 -7.16 10.47
C HIS A 89 0.12 -6.37 9.46
N GLN A 90 -1.17 -6.70 9.37
CA GLN A 90 -2.11 -6.08 8.44
C GLN A 90 -3.35 -5.59 9.19
N ILE A 91 -3.81 -4.40 8.85
CA ILE A 91 -5.09 -3.81 9.26
C ILE A 91 -5.94 -3.68 8.01
N PHE A 92 -7.08 -4.38 8.01
CA PHE A 92 -8.02 -4.32 6.90
C PHE A 92 -9.07 -3.23 7.15
N ILE A 93 -9.19 -2.32 6.19
CA ILE A 93 -10.17 -1.23 6.21
C ILE A 93 -11.41 -1.70 5.45
N PRO A 94 -12.59 -1.76 6.08
CA PRO A 94 -13.82 -2.13 5.37
C PRO A 94 -14.13 -1.08 4.30
N VAL A 95 -14.35 -1.52 3.06
CA VAL A 95 -14.81 -0.67 1.96
C VAL A 95 -16.28 -0.95 1.69
N GLN A 96 -17.09 0.10 1.52
CA GLN A 96 -18.47 -0.04 1.05
C GLN A 96 -18.43 -0.35 -0.45
N LEU A 97 -19.16 -1.40 -0.85
CA LEU A 97 -19.30 -1.86 -2.23
C LEU A 97 -20.24 -0.95 -3.02
#